data_AF-A0A1Q7Y484-F1
#
_entry.id   AF-A0A1Q7Y484-F1
#
_cell.length_a   1.000
_cell.length_b   1.000
_cell.length_c   1.000
_cell.angle_alpha   90.00
_cell.angle_beta   90.00
_cell.angle_gamma   90.00
#
_symmetry.space_group_name_H-M   'P 1'
#
loop_
_entity.id
_entity.type
_entity.pdbx_description
1 polymer ?
#
loop_
_entity_poly.entity_id
_entity_poly.type
_entity_poly.pdbx_seq_one_letter_code
_entity_poly.pdbx_strand_id
1 'polypeptide(L)'
;MTPAPTDADRRRLLQAALGFAALDCAPVSTWLGTWRGIGLVAAGMARQGYDLALTRYADLGWRATFYATGREHSPTGASGSAFEVSPHRAVQAAAWETLARA
;
A
#
# COMPACT_ATOMS: atom_id res chain seq x y z
N MET A 1 -21.74 -21.23 4.04
CA MET A 1 -20.35 -21.17 3.53
C MET A 1 -20.25 -19.95 2.63
N THR A 2 -19.70 -18.85 3.15
CA THR A 2 -19.57 -17.60 2.38
C THR A 2 -18.52 -17.81 1.30
N PRO A 3 -18.79 -17.53 0.01
CA PRO A 3 -17.78 -17.66 -1.03
C PRO A 3 -16.58 -16.78 -0.69
N ALA A 4 -15.37 -17.27 -0.97
CA ALA A 4 -14.17 -16.48 -0.79
C ALA A 4 -14.26 -15.20 -1.64
N PRO A 5 -13.83 -14.03 -1.13
CA PRO A 5 -13.91 -12.78 -1.88
C PRO A 5 -13.13 -12.89 -3.19
N THR A 6 -13.67 -12.33 -4.26
CA THR A 6 -13.00 -12.24 -5.56
C THR A 6 -11.81 -11.27 -5.50
N ASP A 7 -10.92 -11.27 -6.49
CA ASP A 7 -9.80 -10.31 -6.52
C ASP A 7 -10.27 -8.86 -6.59
N ALA A 8 -11.39 -8.60 -7.27
CA ALA A 8 -12.04 -7.30 -7.28
C ALA A 8 -12.55 -6.90 -5.88
N ASP A 9 -13.13 -7.83 -5.12
CA ASP A 9 -13.57 -7.56 -3.74
C ASP A 9 -12.39 -7.31 -2.82
N ARG A 10 -11.31 -8.08 -2.95
CA ARG A 10 -10.06 -7.87 -2.21
C ARG A 10 -9.45 -6.51 -2.52
N ARG A 11 -9.48 -6.07 -3.79
CA ARG A 11 -9.00 -4.75 -4.20
C ARG A 11 -9.82 -3.63 -3.55
N ARG A 12 -11.15 -3.73 -3.55
CA ARG A 12 -12.04 -2.75 -2.92
C ARG A 12 -11.86 -2.70 -1.41
N LEU A 13 -11.70 -3.84 -0.74
CA LEU A 13 -11.44 -3.90 0.70
C LEU A 13 -10.09 -3.25 1.05
N LEU A 14 -9.06 -3.48 0.24
CA LEU A 14 -7.76 -2.83 0.42
C LEU A 14 -7.88 -1.30 0.26
N GLN A 15 -8.55 -0.83 -0.80
CA GLN A 15 -8.82 0.60 -0.99
C GLN A 15 -9.60 1.20 0.20
N ALA A 16 -10.66 0.54 0.67
CA ALA A 16 -11.43 1.01 1.81
C ALA A 16 -10.57 1.11 3.08
N ALA A 17 -9.77 0.08 3.38
CA ALA A 17 -8.87 0.08 4.53
C ALA A 17 -7.83 1.22 4.46
N LEU A 18 -7.26 1.47 3.28
CA LEU A 18 -6.35 2.60 3.05
C LEU A 18 -7.06 3.95 3.22
N GLY A 19 -8.29 4.09 2.72
CA GLY A 19 -9.11 5.28 2.90
C GLY A 19 -9.41 5.58 4.37
N PHE A 20 -9.80 4.56 5.15
CA PHE A 20 -10.00 4.72 6.60
C PHE A 20 -8.70 5.07 7.33
N ALA A 21 -7.57 4.50 6.93
CA ALA A 21 -6.27 4.86 7.50
C ALA A 21 -5.87 6.30 7.18
N ALA A 22 -6.12 6.78 5.96
CA ALA A 22 -5.85 8.16 5.54
C ALA A 22 -6.73 9.18 6.28
N LEU A 23 -7.94 8.79 6.68
CA LEU A 23 -8.83 9.59 7.53
C LEU A 23 -8.55 9.41 9.03
N ASP A 24 -7.42 8.78 9.40
CA ASP A 24 -7.01 8.46 10.76
C ASP A 24 -8.10 7.73 11.60
N CYS A 25 -9.01 7.00 10.95
CA CYS A 25 -10.13 6.32 11.61
C CYS A 25 -9.66 5.09 12.41
N ALA A 26 -9.75 5.19 13.74
CA ALA A 26 -9.51 4.07 14.63
C ALA A 26 -10.64 3.02 14.52
N PRO A 27 -10.34 1.71 14.69
CA PRO A 27 -9.03 1.14 15.04
C PRO A 27 -8.11 0.89 13.83
N VAL A 28 -8.59 1.14 12.59
CA VAL A 28 -7.87 0.80 11.36
C VAL A 28 -6.55 1.56 11.23
N SER A 29 -6.55 2.87 11.47
CA SER A 29 -5.35 3.72 11.43
C SER A 29 -4.29 3.23 12.42
N THR A 30 -4.70 2.89 13.64
CA THR A 30 -3.80 2.35 14.68
C THR A 30 -3.19 1.02 14.27
N TRP A 31 -4.01 0.10 13.76
CA TRP A 31 -3.53 -1.22 13.38
C TRP A 31 -2.63 -1.20 12.13
N LEU A 32 -3.03 -0.44 11.10
CA LEU A 32 -2.24 -0.25 9.88
C LEU A 32 -1.01 0.64 10.10
N GLY A 33 -0.93 1.37 11.21
CA GLY A 33 0.24 2.14 11.64
C GLY A 33 1.42 1.30 12.14
N THR A 34 1.27 -0.02 12.22
CA THR A 34 2.31 -0.95 12.70
C THR A 34 3.10 -1.58 11.55
N TRP A 35 4.28 -2.15 11.84
CA TRP A 35 5.03 -2.97 10.88
C TRP A 35 4.23 -4.16 10.35
N ARG A 36 3.39 -4.76 11.20
CA ARG A 36 2.46 -5.81 10.77
C ARG A 36 1.43 -5.26 9.77
N GLY A 37 0.90 -4.07 10.03
CA GLY A 37 0.02 -3.35 9.11
C GLY A 37 0.67 -3.09 7.74
N ILE A 38 1.92 -2.63 7.74
CA ILE A 38 2.73 -2.45 6.52
C ILE A 38 2.83 -3.77 5.73
N GLY A 39 3.17 -4.88 6.40
CA GLY A 39 3.26 -6.19 5.75
C GLY A 39 1.93 -6.66 5.15
N LEU A 40 0.80 -6.28 5.77
CA LEU A 40 -0.53 -6.63 5.27
C LEU A 40 -0.93 -5.80 4.05
N VAL A 41 -0.56 -4.52 4.00
CA VAL A 41 -0.71 -3.69 2.80
C VAL A 41 0.17 -4.25 1.67
N ALA A 42 1.43 -4.58 1.96
CA ALA A 42 2.34 -5.17 0.98
C ALA A 42 1.79 -6.48 0.39
N ALA A 43 1.34 -7.40 1.25
CA ALA A 43 0.69 -8.63 0.80
C ALA A 43 -0.61 -8.36 0.03
N GLY A 44 -1.37 -7.35 0.44
CA GLY A 44 -2.51 -6.74 -0.27
C GLY A 44 -2.18 -6.45 -1.73
N MET A 45 -1.18 -5.61 -1.92
CA MET A 45 -0.70 -5.13 -3.22
C MET A 45 -0.07 -6.24 -4.06
N ALA A 46 0.67 -7.17 -3.46
CA ALA A 46 1.24 -8.32 -4.18
C ALA A 46 0.15 -9.18 -4.85
N ARG A 47 -1.00 -9.38 -4.19
CA ARG A 47 -2.15 -10.07 -4.82
C ARG A 47 -2.78 -9.28 -5.96
N GLN A 48 -2.54 -7.98 -6.02
CA GLN A 48 -2.97 -7.10 -7.12
C GLN A 48 -1.88 -6.95 -8.21
N GLY A 49 -0.79 -7.71 -8.11
CA GLY A 49 0.31 -7.67 -9.08
C GLY A 49 1.28 -6.52 -8.88
N TYR A 50 1.51 -6.09 -7.63
CA TYR A 50 2.47 -5.05 -7.30
C TYR A 50 3.46 -5.43 -6.20
N ASP A 51 4.75 -5.18 -6.43
CA ASP A 51 5.84 -5.39 -5.47
C ASP A 51 6.28 -4.08 -4.82
N LEU A 52 6.61 -4.14 -3.53
CA LEU A 52 6.99 -3.00 -2.70
C LEU A 52 8.52 -2.83 -2.63
N ALA A 53 9.00 -1.65 -2.98
CA ALA A 53 10.27 -1.12 -2.50
C ALA A 53 10.03 -0.11 -1.37
N LEU A 54 10.60 -0.37 -0.19
CA LEU A 54 10.52 0.52 0.97
C LEU A 54 11.94 0.89 1.42
N THR A 55 12.28 2.18 1.38
CA THR A 55 13.63 2.67 1.67
C THR A 55 13.58 3.77 2.73
N ARG A 56 14.42 3.64 3.76
CA ARG A 56 14.64 4.69 4.77
C ARG A 56 15.76 5.62 4.32
N TYR A 57 15.51 6.92 4.37
CA TYR A 57 16.48 7.98 4.12
C TYR A 57 16.88 8.64 5.44
N ALA A 58 17.57 7.90 6.31
CA ALA A 58 18.01 8.37 7.63
C ALA A 58 16.91 9.14 8.39
N ASP A 59 17.10 10.44 8.60
CA ASP A 59 16.19 11.34 9.31
C ASP A 59 15.21 12.08 8.38
N LEU A 60 15.40 11.98 7.06
CA LEU A 60 14.54 12.62 6.07
C LEU A 60 13.18 11.92 5.94
N GLY A 61 13.13 10.61 6.22
CA GLY A 61 11.89 9.84 6.19
C GLY A 61 12.00 8.55 5.37
N TRP A 62 10.90 8.17 4.75
CA TRP A 62 10.71 6.90 4.07
C TRP A 62 10.13 7.11 2.68
N ARG A 63 10.69 6.44 1.68
CA ARG A 63 10.08 6.30 0.35
C ARG A 63 9.48 4.90 0.23
N ALA A 64 8.22 4.85 -0.18
CA ALA A 64 7.60 3.63 -0.68
C ALA A 64 7.34 3.77 -2.18
N THR A 65 7.58 2.71 -2.93
CA THR A 65 7.20 2.60 -4.34
C THR A 65 6.61 1.23 -4.60
N PHE A 66 5.46 1.19 -5.26
CA PHE A 66 4.88 -0.03 -5.79
C PHE A 66 5.16 -0.12 -7.29
N TYR A 67 5.76 -1.23 -7.72
CA TYR A 67 6.01 -1.54 -9.13
C TYR A 67 5.09 -2.67 -9.56
N ALA A 68 4.60 -2.65 -10.80
CA ALA A 68 3.94 -3.82 -11.36
C ALA A 68 4.91 -5.01 -11.31
N THR A 69 4.45 -6.16 -10.81
CA THR A 69 5.25 -7.37 -10.63
C THR A 69 5.88 -7.81 -11.96
N GLY A 70 7.16 -8.20 -11.92
CA GLY A 70 7.94 -8.53 -13.11
C GLY A 70 8.40 -7.31 -13.94
N ARG A 71 8.19 -6.10 -13.43
CA ARG A 71 8.74 -4.84 -13.95
C ARG A 71 9.48 -4.06 -12.87
N GLU A 72 10.16 -4.77 -11.98
CA GLU A 72 10.90 -4.14 -10.89
C GLU A 72 11.89 -3.11 -11.45
N HIS A 73 11.97 -1.94 -10.81
CA HIS A 73 12.81 -0.81 -11.23
C HIS A 73 12.49 -0.15 -12.58
N SER A 74 11.34 -0.47 -13.19
CA SER A 74 10.84 0.27 -14.36
C SER A 74 9.71 1.23 -13.95
N PRO A 75 9.88 2.56 -14.07
CA PRO A 75 8.79 3.51 -13.91
C PRO A 75 7.81 3.33 -15.08
N THR A 76 6.79 2.51 -14.87
CA THR A 76 5.66 2.41 -15.81
C THR A 76 4.54 3.33 -15.33
N GLY A 77 3.58 3.68 -16.21
CA GLY A 77 2.42 4.47 -15.81
C GLY A 77 1.56 3.84 -14.70
N ALA A 78 1.78 2.56 -14.39
CA ALA A 78 1.09 1.81 -13.34
C ALA A 78 1.80 1.84 -11.97
N SER A 79 2.97 2.49 -11.84
CA SER A 79 3.69 2.58 -10.55
C SER A 79 3.20 3.77 -9.72
N GLY A 80 3.13 3.63 -8.40
CA GLY A 80 2.86 4.73 -7.46
C GLY A 80 3.94 4.85 -6.38
N SER A 81 4.22 6.06 -5.92
CA SER A 81 5.29 6.33 -4.96
C SER A 81 4.96 7.49 -4.02
N ALA A 82 5.32 7.33 -2.75
CA ALA A 82 5.14 8.38 -1.76
C ALA A 82 6.37 8.50 -0.86
N PHE A 83 6.59 9.71 -0.36
CA PHE A 83 7.61 10.02 0.62
C PHE A 83 6.97 10.62 1.87
N GLU A 84 7.20 10.01 3.03
CA GLU A 84 6.58 10.39 4.29
C GLU A 84 7.54 10.23 5.46
N VAL A 85 7.27 10.94 6.56
CA VAL A 85 8.08 10.86 7.78
C VAL A 85 8.02 9.45 8.40
N SER A 86 6.86 8.79 8.30
CA SER A 86 6.65 7.45 8.85
C SER A 86 6.57 6.39 7.76
N PRO A 87 7.06 5.16 8.02
CA PRO A 87 7.06 4.09 7.01
C PRO A 87 5.64 3.67 6.64
N HIS A 88 4.70 3.66 7.59
CA HIS A 88 3.32 3.24 7.30
C HIS A 88 2.59 4.26 6.43
N ARG A 89 2.77 5.57 6.66
CA ARG A 89 2.18 6.60 5.79
C ARG A 89 2.75 6.54 4.38
N ALA A 90 4.06 6.34 4.23
CA ALA A 90 4.68 6.17 2.91
C ALA A 90 4.02 5.02 2.15
N VAL A 91 3.92 3.84 2.79
CA VAL A 91 3.34 2.65 2.17
C VAL A 91 1.85 2.84 1.85
N GLN A 92 1.07 3.40 2.76
CA GLN A 92 -0.36 3.62 2.57
C GLN A 92 -0.63 4.62 1.43
N ALA A 93 0.10 5.73 1.39
CA ALA A 93 -0.03 6.73 0.35
C ALA A 93 0.38 6.20 -1.03
N ALA A 94 1.52 5.50 -1.12
CA ALA A 94 1.97 4.89 -2.38
C ALA A 94 0.99 3.81 -2.87
N ALA A 95 0.43 2.99 -1.97
CA ALA A 95 -0.57 1.99 -2.31
C ALA A 95 -1.86 2.64 -2.83
N TRP A 96 -2.35 3.68 -2.14
CA TRP A 96 -3.52 4.43 -2.58
C TRP A 96 -3.34 5.02 -3.97
N GLU A 97 -2.21 5.71 -4.20
CA GLU A 97 -1.90 6.29 -5.50
C GLU A 97 -1.87 5.23 -6.61
N THR A 98 -1.20 4.10 -6.37
CA THR A 98 -1.10 2.99 -7.33
C THR A 98 -2.49 2.45 -7.67
N LEU A 99 -3.32 2.19 -6.66
CA LEU A 99 -4.66 1.65 -6.84
C LEU A 99 -5.65 2.64 -7.44
N ALA A 100 -5.41 3.95 -7.36
CA ALA A 100 -6.23 4.99 -7.99
C ALA A 100 -5.89 5.21 -9.47
N ARG A 101 -4.66 4.86 -9.89
CA ARG A 101 -4.18 4.99 -11.28
C ARG A 101 -4.43 3.75 -12.15
N ALA A 102 -4.56 2.59 -11.52
CA ALA A 102 -4.82 1.29 -12.16
C ALA A 102 -6.31 1.02 -12.42
#